data_AF-A2E0Y9-F1
#
_entry.id   AF-A2E0Y9-F1
#
_cell.length_a   1.000
_cell.length_b   1.000
_cell.length_c   1.000
_cell.angle_alpha   90.00
_cell.angle_beta   90.00
_cell.angle_gamma   90.00
#
_symmetry.space_group_name_H-M   'P 1'
#
loop_
_entity.id
_entity.type
_entity.pdbx_description
1 polymer ?
#
loop_
_entity_poly.entity_id
_entity_poly.type
_entity_poly.pdbx_seq_one_letter_code
_entity_poly.pdbx_strand_id
1 'polypeptide(L)'
;MESEQDQYTRDMNISRHLSSAEKQSIIDLFNNNLSYSRIAQIHSITNRRVKEIIREYKKGRTTNFTKEQEDELITLYNQGKNSVKLLRPHFPFISCYAIRNKIKLFIRWGLIQPSGSFTANASSFNIKEKKINEDSRNMTDNICEINDVIDPNQKPDFCEFLEFVDVDTQ
;
A
#
# COMPACT_ATOMS: atom_id res chain seq x y z
N MET A 1 5.18 -31.12 -39.96
CA MET A 1 5.61 -29.84 -39.38
C MET A 1 4.97 -29.70 -38.01
N GLU A 2 5.33 -30.61 -37.11
CA GLU A 2 5.00 -30.55 -35.70
C GLU A 2 6.32 -30.37 -34.95
N SER A 3 6.26 -29.71 -33.79
CA SER A 3 7.23 -29.84 -32.69
C SER A 3 8.56 -29.07 -32.72
N GLU A 4 8.52 -27.74 -32.92
CA GLU A 4 9.53 -26.86 -32.29
C GLU A 4 8.95 -26.02 -31.14
N GLN A 5 7.67 -25.60 -31.24
CA GLN A 5 7.00 -24.85 -30.16
C GLN A 5 6.71 -25.72 -28.92
N ASP A 6 6.51 -27.02 -29.08
CA ASP A 6 6.22 -27.94 -27.97
C ASP A 6 7.45 -28.33 -27.15
N GLN A 7 8.66 -28.15 -27.69
CA GLN A 7 9.88 -28.45 -26.97
C GLN A 7 10.24 -27.34 -25.99
N TYR A 8 9.92 -26.08 -26.33
CA TYR A 8 10.16 -24.92 -25.46
C TYR A 8 9.30 -24.92 -24.18
N THR A 9 8.15 -25.59 -24.20
CA THR A 9 7.24 -25.65 -23.04
C THR A 9 7.59 -26.77 -22.05
N ARG A 10 8.36 -27.79 -22.46
CA ARG A 10 8.71 -28.93 -21.58
C ARG A 10 9.88 -28.65 -20.64
N ASP A 11 10.83 -27.80 -21.03
CA ASP A 11 12.05 -27.55 -20.23
C ASP A 11 11.87 -26.53 -19.08
N MET A 12 10.71 -25.86 -19.01
CA MET A 12 10.42 -24.83 -17.99
C MET A 12 10.01 -25.37 -16.61
N ASN A 13 9.93 -26.69 -16.44
CA ASN A 13 9.57 -27.33 -15.16
C ASN A 13 10.76 -27.68 -14.26
N ILE A 14 11.98 -27.32 -14.63
CA ILE A 14 13.14 -27.45 -13.75
C ILE A 14 13.08 -26.31 -12.73
N SER A 15 12.66 -26.64 -11.51
CA SER A 15 12.63 -25.70 -10.37
C SER A 15 14.06 -25.28 -9.99
N ARG A 16 14.62 -24.31 -10.73
CA ARG A 16 15.89 -23.65 -10.39
C ARG A 16 15.80 -22.99 -9.02
N HIS A 17 16.75 -23.28 -8.15
CA HIS A 17 16.94 -22.51 -6.92
C HIS A 17 17.52 -21.13 -7.26
N LEU A 18 16.76 -20.09 -6.91
CA LEU A 18 17.19 -18.70 -7.06
C LEU A 18 18.02 -18.29 -5.85
N SER A 19 19.18 -17.71 -6.12
CA SER A 19 20.02 -17.06 -5.12
C SER A 19 19.30 -15.86 -4.49
N SER A 20 19.76 -15.45 -3.31
CA SER A 20 19.23 -14.26 -2.64
C SER A 20 19.41 -12.99 -3.49
N ALA A 21 20.51 -12.89 -4.25
CA ALA A 21 20.78 -11.77 -5.15
C ALA A 21 19.78 -11.71 -6.32
N GLU A 22 19.46 -12.85 -6.93
CA GLU A 22 18.44 -12.91 -7.99
C GLU A 22 17.04 -12.56 -7.45
N LYS A 23 16.69 -13.03 -6.25
CA LYS A 23 15.42 -12.66 -5.61
C LYS A 23 15.35 -11.16 -5.34
N GLN A 24 16.45 -10.54 -4.92
CA GLN A 24 16.52 -9.10 -4.72
C GLN A 24 16.36 -8.33 -6.04
N SER A 25 17.04 -8.76 -7.10
CA SER A 25 16.90 -8.17 -8.44
C SER A 25 15.45 -8.23 -8.95
N ILE A 26 14.74 -9.35 -8.72
CA ILE A 26 13.31 -9.48 -9.03
C ILE A 26 12.46 -8.44 -8.28
N ILE A 27 12.76 -8.20 -7.00
CA ILE A 27 12.05 -7.22 -6.16
C ILE A 27 12.33 -5.80 -6.67
N ASP A 28 13.56 -5.49 -7.04
CA ASP A 28 13.96 -4.18 -7.54
C ASP A 28 13.29 -3.87 -8.88
N LEU A 29 13.24 -4.83 -9.80
CA LEU A 29 12.51 -4.70 -11.07
C LEU A 29 11.01 -4.51 -10.84
N PHE A 30 10.42 -5.22 -9.87
CA PHE A 30 9.02 -5.03 -9.49
C PHE A 30 8.77 -3.62 -8.93
N ASN A 31 9.66 -3.10 -8.07
CA ASN A 31 9.54 -1.75 -7.51
C ASN A 31 9.69 -0.66 -8.59
N ASN A 32 10.41 -0.95 -9.68
CA ASN A 32 10.47 -0.12 -10.88
C ASN A 32 9.25 -0.27 -11.82
N ASN A 33 8.17 -0.91 -11.37
CA ASN A 33 6.92 -1.12 -12.10
C ASN A 33 7.04 -2.00 -13.36
N LEU A 34 8.03 -2.89 -13.45
CA LEU A 34 8.03 -3.90 -14.53
C LEU A 34 6.93 -4.93 -14.33
N SER A 35 6.36 -5.39 -15.45
CA SER A 35 5.35 -6.46 -15.45
C SER A 35 5.96 -7.80 -15.06
N TYR A 36 5.18 -8.66 -14.42
CA TYR A 36 5.64 -9.99 -13.99
C TYR A 36 6.14 -10.83 -15.17
N SER A 37 5.48 -10.76 -16.33
CA SER A 37 5.89 -11.48 -17.54
C SER A 37 7.27 -11.03 -18.02
N ARG A 38 7.57 -9.72 -17.93
CA ARG A 38 8.88 -9.21 -18.32
C ARG A 38 9.97 -9.63 -17.35
N ILE A 39 9.68 -9.59 -16.04
CA ILE A 39 10.61 -10.06 -15.00
C ILE A 39 10.90 -11.57 -15.16
N ALA A 40 9.86 -12.35 -15.44
CA ALA A 40 9.95 -13.79 -15.69
C ALA A 40 10.89 -14.11 -16.88
N GLN A 41 10.78 -13.34 -17.98
CA GLN A 41 11.68 -13.45 -19.13
C GLN A 41 13.13 -13.10 -18.79
N ILE A 42 13.36 -12.00 -18.04
CA ILE A 42 14.71 -11.55 -17.69
C ILE A 42 15.45 -12.60 -16.85
N HIS A 43 14.76 -13.23 -15.91
CA HIS A 43 15.34 -14.22 -15.00
C HIS A 43 15.17 -15.67 -15.47
N SER A 44 14.60 -15.90 -16.65
CA SER A 44 14.29 -17.23 -17.20
C SER A 44 13.56 -18.13 -16.18
N ILE A 45 12.54 -17.59 -15.51
CA ILE A 45 11.71 -18.29 -14.53
C ILE A 45 10.23 -18.16 -14.85
N THR A 46 9.40 -19.00 -14.25
CA THR A 46 7.95 -18.93 -14.44
C THR A 46 7.34 -17.69 -13.77
N ASN A 47 6.29 -17.15 -14.38
CA ASN A 47 5.47 -16.08 -13.80
C ASN A 47 4.95 -16.42 -12.40
N ARG A 48 4.62 -17.70 -12.15
CA ARG A 48 4.20 -18.19 -10.83
C ARG A 48 5.28 -17.96 -9.79
N ARG A 49 6.55 -18.24 -10.12
CA ARG A 49 7.68 -18.08 -9.21
C ARG A 49 7.95 -16.61 -8.89
N VAL A 50 7.87 -15.73 -9.88
CA VAL A 50 7.96 -14.27 -9.68
C VAL A 50 6.88 -13.79 -8.70
N LYS A 51 5.62 -14.20 -8.91
CA LYS A 51 4.51 -13.83 -8.02
C LYS A 51 4.71 -14.34 -6.59
N GLU A 52 5.27 -15.52 -6.41
CA GLU A 52 5.57 -16.11 -5.11
C GLU A 52 6.64 -15.30 -4.35
N ILE A 53 7.76 -14.98 -5.00
CA ILE A 53 8.84 -14.15 -4.43
C ILE A 53 8.31 -12.79 -4.01
N ILE A 54 7.51 -12.15 -4.87
CA ILE A 54 6.92 -10.84 -4.58
C ILE A 54 5.89 -10.95 -3.45
N ARG A 55 5.16 -12.07 -3.35
CA ARG A 55 4.25 -12.34 -2.23
C ARG A 55 5.01 -12.50 -0.93
N GLU A 56 6.11 -13.25 -0.90
CA GLU A 56 6.99 -13.39 0.28
C GLU A 56 7.57 -12.04 0.71
N TYR A 57 8.08 -11.25 -0.24
CA TYR A 57 8.53 -9.88 0.01
C TYR A 57 7.40 -9.01 0.62
N LYS A 58 6.17 -9.12 0.12
CA LYS A 58 5.01 -8.39 0.65
C LYS A 58 4.58 -8.88 2.04
N LYS A 59 4.78 -10.17 2.37
CA LYS A 59 4.46 -10.76 3.68
C LYS A 59 5.39 -10.25 4.79
N GLY A 60 6.65 -9.94 4.46
CA GLY A 60 7.61 -9.35 5.41
C GLY A 60 7.34 -7.90 5.77
N ARG A 61 6.21 -7.33 5.32
CA ARG A 61 5.88 -5.93 5.60
C ARG A 61 5.35 -5.77 7.01
N THR A 62 5.95 -4.85 7.75
CA THR A 62 5.55 -4.53 9.13
C THR A 62 4.31 -3.62 9.13
N THR A 63 3.55 -3.73 10.20
CA THR A 63 2.44 -2.81 10.53
C THR A 63 2.89 -1.66 11.42
N ASN A 64 4.05 -1.83 12.06
CA ASN A 64 4.55 -0.93 13.10
C ASN A 64 5.47 0.11 12.45
N PHE A 65 5.28 1.36 12.84
CA PHE A 65 6.16 2.47 12.50
C PHE A 65 7.17 2.66 13.62
N THR A 66 8.41 2.99 13.28
CA THR A 66 9.34 3.62 14.22
C THR A 66 9.02 5.11 14.34
N LYS A 67 9.47 5.75 15.42
CA LYS A 67 9.26 7.19 15.60
C LYS A 67 9.83 8.02 14.44
N GLU A 68 11.00 7.65 13.94
CA GLU A 68 11.62 8.31 12.77
C GLU A 68 10.74 8.21 11.51
N GLN A 69 10.14 7.04 11.27
CA GLN A 69 9.22 6.85 10.13
C GLN A 69 7.91 7.61 10.31
N GLU A 70 7.47 7.81 11.55
CA GLU A 70 6.31 8.66 11.86
C GLU A 70 6.59 10.12 11.52
N ASP A 71 7.74 10.64 11.95
CA ASP A 71 8.16 12.01 11.68
C ASP A 71 8.37 12.24 10.17
N GLU A 72 8.97 11.27 9.46
CA GLU A 72 9.10 11.30 8.00
C GLU A 72 7.72 11.29 7.32
N LEU A 73 6.79 10.46 7.78
CA LEU A 73 5.44 10.37 7.21
C LEU A 73 4.70 11.71 7.34
N ILE A 74 4.79 12.37 8.49
CA ILE A 74 4.22 13.71 8.73
C ILE A 74 4.85 14.72 7.78
N THR A 75 6.17 14.71 7.65
CA THR A 75 6.91 15.63 6.78
C THR A 75 6.49 15.47 5.31
N LEU A 76 6.45 14.25 4.80
CA LEU A 76 6.03 13.97 3.42
C LEU A 76 4.56 14.34 3.17
N TYR A 77 3.69 14.13 4.16
CA TYR A 77 2.28 14.51 4.06
C TYR A 77 2.12 16.03 3.97
N ASN A 78 2.85 16.78 4.81
CA ASN A 78 2.84 18.25 4.78
C ASN A 78 3.46 18.84 3.49
N GLN A 79 4.32 18.08 2.80
CA GLN A 79 4.82 18.42 1.45
C GLN A 79 3.76 18.24 0.34
N GLY A 80 2.54 17.80 0.68
CA GLY A 80 1.48 17.57 -0.30
C GLY A 80 1.45 16.14 -0.86
N LYS A 81 2.28 15.21 -0.36
CA LYS A 81 2.22 13.80 -0.75
C LYS A 81 1.12 13.07 0.04
N ASN A 82 -0.12 13.43 -0.25
CA ASN A 82 -1.27 13.03 0.57
C ASN A 82 -1.77 11.61 0.25
N SER A 83 -1.37 11.09 -0.91
CA SER A 83 -1.79 9.77 -1.39
C SER A 83 -0.83 8.67 -0.92
N VAL A 84 -1.40 7.55 -0.47
CA VAL A 84 -0.65 6.33 -0.13
C VAL A 84 0.24 5.88 -1.30
N LYS A 85 -0.18 6.11 -2.55
CA LYS A 85 0.62 5.76 -3.74
C LYS A 85 1.93 6.54 -3.80
N LEU A 86 1.92 7.81 -3.39
CA LEU A 86 3.09 8.70 -3.38
C LEU A 86 4.00 8.46 -2.16
N LEU A 87 3.42 8.02 -1.05
CA LEU A 87 4.16 7.71 0.18
C LEU A 87 4.78 6.31 0.14
N ARG A 88 4.18 5.38 -0.62
CA ARG A 88 4.61 3.98 -0.74
C ARG A 88 6.12 3.80 -1.00
N PRO A 89 6.76 4.56 -1.92
CA PRO A 89 8.18 4.38 -2.21
C PRO A 89 9.10 4.74 -1.04
N HIS A 90 8.68 5.66 -0.16
CA HIS A 90 9.43 6.07 1.03
C HIS A 90 9.37 5.02 2.16
N PHE A 91 8.32 4.18 2.19
CA PHE A 91 8.12 3.16 3.21
C PHE A 91 8.05 1.75 2.61
N PRO A 92 9.16 1.20 2.08
CA PRO A 92 9.17 -0.06 1.33
C PRO A 92 8.74 -1.26 2.18
N PHE A 93 9.07 -1.26 3.47
CA PHE A 93 8.79 -2.35 4.40
C PHE A 93 7.49 -2.19 5.19
N ILE A 94 6.85 -1.02 5.16
CA ILE A 94 5.55 -0.84 5.82
C ILE A 94 4.46 -1.33 4.86
N SER A 95 3.28 -1.77 5.32
CA SER A 95 2.16 -2.05 4.41
C SER A 95 1.42 -0.76 3.99
N CYS A 96 0.83 -0.74 2.79
CA CYS A 96 -0.01 0.39 2.35
C CYS A 96 -1.20 0.62 3.27
N TYR A 97 -1.75 -0.46 3.85
CA TYR A 97 -2.81 -0.41 4.83
C TYR A 97 -2.35 0.26 6.14
N ALA A 98 -1.16 -0.09 6.63
CA ALA A 98 -0.58 0.55 7.82
C ALA A 98 -0.31 2.04 7.59
N ILE A 99 0.22 2.43 6.42
CA ILE A 99 0.39 3.85 6.04
C ILE A 99 -0.95 4.58 6.10
N ARG A 100 -2.00 4.04 5.47
CA ARG A 100 -3.35 4.62 5.49
C ARG A 100 -3.89 4.79 6.91
N ASN A 101 -3.78 3.76 7.75
CA ASN A 101 -4.26 3.81 9.12
C ASN A 101 -3.48 4.80 9.97
N LYS A 102 -2.17 4.90 9.77
CA LYS A 102 -1.34 5.84 10.50
C LYS A 102 -1.69 7.30 10.17
N ILE A 103 -1.91 7.60 8.88
CA ILE A 103 -2.43 8.91 8.45
C ILE A 103 -3.76 9.23 9.14
N LYS A 104 -4.71 8.28 9.16
CA LYS A 104 -5.99 8.47 9.88
C LYS A 104 -5.79 8.79 11.36
N LEU A 105 -4.85 8.12 12.03
CA LEU A 105 -4.53 8.38 13.42
C LEU A 105 -3.92 9.78 13.61
N PHE A 106 -3.00 10.19 12.74
CA PHE A 106 -2.41 11.53 12.81
C PHE A 106 -3.44 12.64 12.59
N ILE A 107 -4.41 12.45 11.70
CA ILE A 107 -5.54 13.37 11.55
C ILE A 107 -6.36 13.40 12.85
N ARG A 108 -6.68 12.24 13.40
CA ARG A 108 -7.45 12.13 14.66
C ARG A 108 -6.74 12.77 15.85
N TRP A 109 -5.41 12.73 15.87
CA TRP A 109 -4.57 13.35 16.91
C TRP A 109 -4.25 14.83 16.64
N GLY A 110 -4.69 15.38 15.49
CA GLY A 110 -4.42 16.77 15.12
C GLY A 110 -2.98 17.05 14.70
N LEU A 111 -2.20 16.02 14.36
CA LEU A 111 -0.81 16.17 13.91
C LEU A 111 -0.70 16.56 12.42
N ILE A 112 -1.70 16.21 11.62
CA ILE A 112 -1.78 16.57 10.19
C ILE A 112 -3.21 17.00 9.84
N GLN A 113 -3.35 17.91 8.87
CA GLN A 113 -4.64 18.39 8.37
C GLN A 113 -5.11 17.52 7.19
N PRO A 114 -6.40 17.14 7.10
CA PRO A 114 -6.88 16.34 5.99
C PRO A 114 -6.76 17.12 4.68
N SER A 115 -6.13 16.50 3.68
CA SER A 115 -6.02 17.09 2.34
C SER A 115 -7.39 17.13 1.65
N GLY A 116 -8.17 18.18 1.90
CA GLY A 116 -9.53 18.33 1.39
C GLY A 116 -10.51 18.98 2.36
N SER A 117 -10.09 19.40 3.56
CA SER A 117 -10.91 20.35 4.32
C SER A 117 -10.93 21.68 3.57
N PHE A 118 -12.06 21.94 2.92
CA PHE A 118 -12.51 23.30 2.65
C PHE A 118 -12.35 24.08 3.95
N THR A 119 -11.58 25.16 3.93
CA THR A 119 -11.39 26.04 5.09
C THR A 119 -12.72 26.72 5.40
N ALA A 120 -13.60 26.05 6.14
CA ALA A 120 -14.52 26.76 7.01
C ALA A 120 -13.67 27.24 8.18
N ASN A 121 -13.45 28.55 8.25
CA ASN A 121 -12.78 29.23 9.34
C ASN A 121 -13.25 28.69 10.70
N ALA A 122 -12.47 27.79 11.30
CA ALA A 122 -12.54 27.51 12.72
C ALA A 122 -11.40 28.28 13.35
N SER A 123 -11.75 29.47 13.81
CA SER A 123 -11.00 30.33 14.71
C SER A 123 -10.13 29.55 15.71
N SER A 124 -8.83 29.85 15.68
CA SER A 124 -7.94 29.99 16.83
C SER A 124 -8.28 29.15 18.07
N PHE A 125 -7.82 27.90 18.14
CA PHE A 125 -7.61 27.24 19.43
C PHE A 125 -6.18 27.48 19.90
N ASN A 126 -6.10 28.45 20.81
CA ASN A 126 -4.96 28.81 21.63
C ASN A 126 -4.51 27.58 22.44
N ILE A 127 -3.36 26.99 22.14
CA ILE A 127 -2.75 25.96 23.00
C ILE A 127 -2.12 26.70 24.18
N LYS A 128 -2.87 26.82 25.28
CA LYS A 128 -2.26 27.03 26.60
C LYS A 128 -1.80 25.67 27.13
N GLU A 129 -0.50 25.54 27.27
CA GLU A 129 0.16 24.52 28.07
C GLU A 129 -0.53 24.37 29.43
N LYS A 130 -0.91 23.15 29.82
CA LYS A 130 -1.02 22.78 31.24
C LYS A 130 -0.66 21.31 31.45
N LYS A 131 0.25 21.15 32.42
CA LYS A 131 0.81 19.93 33.00
C LYS A 131 -0.27 18.98 33.56
N ILE A 132 -0.03 17.69 33.33
CA ILE A 132 -0.16 16.51 34.24
C ILE A 132 -1.18 16.63 35.39
N ASN A 133 -2.19 15.76 35.38
CA ASN A 133 -2.43 14.84 36.51
C ASN A 133 -3.31 13.64 36.15
N GLU A 134 -2.97 12.50 36.75
CA GLU A 134 -3.67 11.21 36.71
C GLU A 134 -5.03 11.24 37.45
N ASP A 135 -5.79 10.16 37.21
CA ASP A 135 -6.94 9.66 37.95
C ASP A 135 -8.30 10.36 37.80
N SER A 136 -9.20 9.71 37.05
CA SER A 136 -10.34 8.96 37.65
C SER A 136 -11.38 8.53 36.60
N ARG A 137 -12.05 7.42 36.92
CA ARG A 137 -12.95 6.62 36.10
C ARG A 137 -14.38 7.20 36.02
N ASN A 138 -15.06 6.79 34.94
CA ASN A 138 -16.50 6.57 34.76
C ASN A 138 -17.48 7.76 34.76
N MET A 139 -18.11 7.98 33.59
CA MET A 139 -19.57 7.91 33.37
C MET A 139 -19.89 8.24 31.90
N THR A 140 -20.28 7.24 31.10
CA THR A 140 -21.63 7.01 30.55
C THR A 140 -22.09 7.98 29.46
N ASP A 141 -22.34 7.36 28.30
CA ASP A 141 -23.43 7.61 27.36
C ASP A 141 -23.51 8.98 26.69
N ASN A 142 -22.95 9.02 25.47
CA ASN A 142 -23.63 9.67 24.36
C ASN A 142 -23.31 8.88 23.08
N ILE A 143 -24.21 7.96 22.77
CA ILE A 143 -24.34 7.29 21.49
C ILE A 143 -24.75 8.36 20.47
N CYS A 144 -23.82 8.78 19.61
CA CYS A 144 -24.21 9.40 18.34
C CYS A 144 -24.51 8.26 17.37
N GLU A 145 -25.80 7.97 17.22
CA GLU A 145 -26.36 7.23 16.09
C GLU A 145 -25.87 7.87 14.79
N ILE A 146 -25.00 7.16 14.08
CA ILE A 146 -24.83 7.36 12.64
C ILE A 146 -25.55 6.17 12.01
N ASN A 147 -26.72 6.47 11.43
CA ASN A 147 -27.50 5.55 10.63
C ASN A 147 -26.68 5.07 9.43
N ASP A 148 -26.12 3.87 9.55
CA ASP A 148 -25.68 3.07 8.41
C ASP A 148 -26.92 2.49 7.72
N VAL A 149 -27.43 3.19 6.69
CA VAL A 149 -28.26 2.55 5.67
C VAL A 149 -27.32 1.74 4.78
N ILE A 150 -27.00 0.52 5.22
CA ILE A 150 -26.35 -0.50 4.40
C ILE A 150 -27.45 -1.18 3.60
N ASP A 151 -27.49 -0.91 2.29
CA ASP A 151 -28.28 -1.70 1.34
C ASP A 151 -27.68 -3.11 1.25
N PRO A 152 -28.42 -4.17 1.65
CA PRO A 152 -27.91 -5.54 1.63
C PRO A 152 -27.69 -6.11 0.22
N ASN A 153 -28.02 -5.37 -0.85
CA ASN A 153 -27.84 -5.80 -2.24
C ASN A 153 -26.66 -5.14 -2.98
N GLN A 154 -25.88 -4.27 -2.33
CA GLN A 154 -24.72 -3.68 -2.99
C GLN A 154 -23.53 -4.64 -2.93
N LYS A 155 -23.37 -5.44 -4.00
CA LYS A 155 -22.14 -6.18 -4.29
C LYS A 155 -20.94 -5.23 -4.12
N PRO A 156 -19.84 -5.62 -3.44
CA PRO A 156 -18.61 -4.89 -3.55
C PRO A 156 -18.17 -5.01 -5.01
N ASP A 157 -18.16 -3.89 -5.74
CA ASP A 157 -17.49 -3.78 -7.02
C ASP A 157 -16.01 -4.14 -6.80
N PHE A 158 -15.72 -5.41 -7.05
CA PHE A 158 -14.41 -5.84 -7.46
C PHE A 158 -14.02 -4.90 -8.59
N CYS A 159 -12.86 -4.26 -8.47
CA CYS A 159 -12.23 -3.60 -9.60
C CYS A 159 -11.95 -4.66 -10.67
N GLU A 160 -12.96 -4.89 -11.50
CA GLU A 160 -12.96 -5.60 -12.75
C GLU A 160 -12.09 -4.84 -13.75
N PHE A 161 -11.39 -5.64 -14.55
CA PHE A 161 -11.05 -5.40 -15.95
C PHE A 161 -10.45 -4.04 -16.34
N LEU A 162 -9.13 -4.03 -16.52
CA LEU A 162 -8.55 -3.30 -17.63
C LEU A 162 -8.43 -4.28 -18.81
N GLU A 163 -9.45 -4.30 -19.65
CA GLU A 163 -9.29 -4.61 -21.07
C GLU A 163 -8.36 -3.55 -21.65
N PHE A 164 -7.22 -3.98 -22.17
CA PHE A 164 -6.38 -3.16 -23.03
C PHE A 164 -7.06 -3.11 -24.39
N VAL A 165 -7.50 -1.92 -24.80
CA VAL A 165 -7.77 -1.63 -26.20
C VAL A 165 -6.39 -1.46 -26.84
N ASP A 166 -5.99 -2.44 -27.66
CA ASP A 166 -4.91 -2.26 -28.62
C ASP A 166 -5.32 -1.13 -29.57
N VAL A 167 -4.60 -0.02 -29.49
CA VAL A 167 -4.66 1.01 -30.53
C VAL A 167 -3.40 0.82 -31.36
N ASP A 168 -3.54 0.04 -32.42
CA ASP A 168 -2.68 0.12 -33.59
C ASP A 168 -2.75 1.56 -34.13
N THR A 169 -1.61 2.23 -34.25
CA THR A 169 -1.49 3.34 -35.18
C THR A 169 -0.09 3.34 -35.79
N GLN A 170 -0.08 2.77 -37.01
CA GLN A 170 0.75 3.04 -38.20
C GLN A 170 2.24 3.31 -38.05
#